data_AF-A0A3B5BAC3-F1
#
_entry.id   AF-A0A3B5BAC3-F1
#
_cell.length_a   1.000
_cell.length_b   1.000
_cell.length_c   1.000
_cell.angle_alpha   90.00
_cell.angle_beta   90.00
_cell.angle_gamma   90.00
#
_symmetry.space_group_name_H-M   'P 1'
#
loop_
_entity.id
_entity.type
_entity.pdbx_description
1 polymer ?
#
loop_
_entity_poly.entity_id
_entity_poly.type
_entity_poly.pdbx_seq_one_letter_code
_entity_poly.pdbx_strand_id
1 'polypeptide(L)'
;MFAPCVKLSDSSDLLVNPIHLLPLPPLPPLPPPPPTRSRRDGARSRGQVYVHWGEAAGTQRVKMAMRAAVRCLSAANFSSRLPQLSSAAQLSATRLLWRSGSPRTLSSTSALSTALKFTDKHEWVQVEGGIGTVGISSYAQEALGDVVYCGLPEVGQRLEQMEEFGALESVKAASELYSPLTGEVTEINTELAENPGLVNKDCYAQGWLIKMTIEKPEELESLMDQAGYDKFIKSLEE
;
A
#
# COMPACT_ATOMS: atom_id res chain seq x y z
N MET A 1 23.53 25.24 81.71
CA MET A 1 22.94 23.91 81.50
C MET A 1 23.30 23.47 80.10
N PHE A 2 24.21 22.50 80.00
CA PHE A 2 24.60 21.83 78.76
C PHE A 2 23.67 20.64 78.52
N ALA A 3 23.21 20.45 77.28
CA ALA A 3 22.64 19.20 76.82
C ALA A 3 23.15 18.90 75.40
N PRO A 4 23.34 17.61 75.03
CA PRO A 4 24.39 17.21 74.11
C PRO A 4 23.90 16.74 72.73
N CYS A 5 24.88 16.69 71.82
CA CYS A 5 24.88 16.14 70.47
C CYS A 5 24.54 14.63 70.43
N VAL A 6 23.69 14.21 69.49
CA VAL A 6 23.49 12.81 69.10
C VAL A 6 23.58 12.65 67.58
N LYS A 7 24.25 11.56 67.21
CA LYS A 7 24.93 11.23 65.95
C LYS A 7 24.03 11.05 64.73
N LEU A 8 24.63 11.34 63.56
CA LEU A 8 24.25 10.79 62.26
C LEU A 8 24.37 9.25 62.25
N SER A 9 23.40 8.60 61.62
CA SER A 9 23.51 7.21 61.15
C SER A 9 22.99 7.12 59.72
N ASP A 10 23.82 6.46 58.92
CA ASP A 10 23.77 6.14 57.49
C ASP A 10 22.39 5.66 56.99
N SER A 11 21.95 6.18 55.84
CA SER A 11 20.82 5.65 55.06
C SER A 11 21.36 5.02 53.79
N SER A 12 21.83 3.79 53.94
CA SER A 12 22.30 2.93 52.85
C SER A 12 21.54 1.61 52.94
N ASP A 13 20.24 1.61 52.66
CA ASP A 13 19.43 0.37 52.54
C ASP A 13 18.26 0.61 51.57
N LEU A 14 18.55 0.60 50.27
CA LEU A 14 17.55 0.31 49.25
C LEU A 14 17.80 -1.09 48.71
N LEU A 15 16.85 -1.96 49.05
CA LEU A 15 16.69 -3.35 48.71
C LEU A 15 16.92 -3.63 47.21
N VAL A 16 17.94 -4.44 46.93
CA VAL A 16 18.10 -5.16 45.67
C VAL A 16 17.25 -6.44 45.76
N ASN A 17 16.18 -6.52 44.97
CA ASN A 17 15.39 -7.74 44.81
C ASN A 17 16.20 -8.80 44.05
N PRO A 18 16.45 -10.01 44.60
CA PRO A 18 17.06 -11.09 43.84
C PRO A 18 16.01 -11.72 42.93
N ILE A 19 16.08 -11.44 41.64
CA ILE A 19 15.35 -12.19 40.62
C ILE A 19 15.95 -13.60 40.58
N HIS A 20 15.15 -14.60 40.98
CA HIS A 20 15.45 -16.01 40.75
C HIS A 20 15.61 -16.25 39.24
N LEU A 21 16.85 -16.39 38.77
CA LEU A 21 17.12 -16.94 37.44
C LEU A 21 16.71 -18.42 37.45
N LEU A 22 15.62 -18.74 36.75
CA LEU A 22 15.32 -20.11 36.39
C LEU A 22 16.38 -20.60 35.39
N PRO A 23 16.86 -21.85 35.51
CA PRO A 23 17.82 -22.41 34.58
C PRO A 23 17.23 -22.48 33.17
N LEU A 24 17.96 -21.97 32.18
CA LEU A 24 17.56 -22.03 30.78
C LEU A 24 17.46 -23.50 30.32
N PRO A 25 16.46 -23.84 29.48
CA PRO A 25 16.36 -25.18 28.91
C PRO A 25 17.56 -25.50 28.02
N PRO A 26 17.95 -26.78 27.88
CA PRO A 26 19.05 -27.18 27.02
C PRO A 26 18.76 -26.81 25.57
N LEU A 27 19.75 -26.23 24.89
CA LEU A 27 19.66 -25.86 23.49
C LEU A 27 19.44 -27.11 22.61
N PRO A 28 18.63 -27.01 21.54
CA PRO A 28 18.46 -28.10 20.59
C PRO A 28 19.77 -28.41 19.85
N PRO A 29 19.96 -29.66 19.38
CA PRO A 29 21.15 -30.04 18.62
C PRO A 29 21.25 -29.27 17.30
N LEU A 30 22.45 -28.82 16.97
CA LEU A 30 22.73 -28.11 15.71
C LEU A 30 22.48 -29.04 14.51
N PRO A 31 21.98 -28.51 13.38
CA PRO A 31 21.81 -29.28 12.16
C PRO A 31 23.17 -29.73 11.58
N PRO A 32 23.22 -30.87 10.87
CA PRO A 32 24.45 -31.35 10.24
C PRO A 32 24.94 -30.37 9.17
N PRO A 33 26.27 -30.24 8.98
CA PRO A 33 26.82 -29.40 7.92
C PRO A 33 26.43 -29.93 6.53
N PRO A 34 26.25 -29.05 5.54
CA PRO A 34 25.96 -29.46 4.17
C PRO A 34 27.12 -30.29 3.59
N PRO A 35 26.83 -31.27 2.71
CA PRO A 35 27.85 -32.10 2.11
C PRO A 35 28.79 -31.24 1.25
N THR A 36 30.09 -31.34 1.54
CA THR A 36 31.14 -30.71 0.74
C THR A 36 31.18 -31.36 -0.64
N ARG A 37 30.66 -30.66 -1.65
CA ARG A 37 30.73 -31.11 -3.04
C ARG A 37 32.18 -31.05 -3.51
N SER A 38 32.86 -32.18 -3.49
CA SER A 38 34.18 -32.32 -4.11
C SER A 38 34.06 -32.03 -5.60
N ARG A 39 34.75 -30.96 -6.01
CA ARG A 39 34.88 -30.50 -7.40
C ARG A 39 35.64 -31.57 -8.18
N ARG A 40 34.92 -32.39 -8.95
CA ARG A 40 35.52 -33.26 -9.97
C ARG A 40 35.67 -32.46 -11.26
N ASP A 41 36.91 -32.20 -11.62
CA ASP A 41 37.31 -31.80 -12.97
C ASP A 41 36.92 -32.90 -13.97
N GLY A 42 36.35 -32.50 -15.11
CA GLY A 42 35.91 -33.42 -16.15
C GLY A 42 35.57 -32.69 -17.43
N ALA A 43 36.54 -32.66 -18.35
CA ALA A 43 36.45 -32.07 -19.66
C ALA A 43 35.43 -32.75 -20.59
N ARG A 44 34.76 -31.92 -21.39
CA ARG A 44 34.42 -32.10 -22.83
C ARG A 44 33.67 -33.39 -23.24
N SER A 45 32.41 -33.22 -23.66
CA SER A 45 31.95 -33.74 -24.96
C SER A 45 30.66 -33.05 -25.42
N ARG A 46 30.60 -32.79 -26.72
CA ARG A 46 29.48 -32.18 -27.44
C ARG A 46 28.32 -33.17 -27.53
N GLY A 47 27.10 -32.69 -27.30
CA GLY A 47 25.87 -33.38 -27.66
C GLY A 47 24.81 -32.37 -28.04
N GLN A 48 24.61 -32.18 -29.35
CA GLN A 48 23.41 -31.56 -29.90
C GLN A 48 22.20 -32.42 -29.51
N VAL A 49 21.18 -31.81 -28.91
CA VAL A 49 19.82 -32.35 -28.95
C VAL A 49 18.90 -31.23 -29.43
N TYR A 50 18.42 -31.42 -30.66
CA TYR A 50 17.33 -30.71 -31.27
C TYR A 50 16.02 -31.27 -30.68
N VAL A 51 15.20 -30.43 -30.05
CA VAL A 51 13.80 -30.76 -29.76
C VAL A 51 12.91 -29.54 -30.03
N HIS A 52 12.42 -29.52 -31.25
CA HIS A 52 11.06 -29.18 -31.69
C HIS A 52 10.24 -28.24 -30.77
N TRP A 53 10.10 -26.97 -31.18
CA TRP A 53 9.05 -26.09 -30.69
C TRP A 53 7.72 -26.52 -31.32
N GLY A 54 6.82 -27.05 -30.50
CA GLY A 54 5.44 -27.34 -30.86
C GLY A 54 4.56 -26.11 -30.64
N GLU A 55 4.15 -25.51 -31.75
CA GLU A 55 3.12 -24.49 -31.86
C GLU A 55 1.74 -25.15 -31.72
N ALA A 56 0.91 -24.69 -30.79
CA ALA A 56 -0.50 -25.08 -30.73
C ALA A 56 -1.37 -23.87 -30.38
N ALA A 57 -1.89 -23.26 -31.44
CA ALA A 57 -3.00 -22.33 -31.41
C ALA A 57 -4.27 -22.99 -30.86
N GLY A 58 -4.97 -22.29 -29.96
CA GLY A 58 -6.30 -22.67 -29.46
C GLY A 58 -7.25 -21.48 -29.52
N THR A 59 -7.87 -21.27 -30.68
CA THR A 59 -8.94 -20.29 -30.92
C THR A 59 -10.31 -20.96 -30.79
N GLN A 60 -11.16 -20.46 -29.88
CA GLN A 60 -12.62 -20.65 -29.87
C GLN A 60 -13.19 -19.39 -29.22
N ARG A 61 -13.52 -18.31 -29.95
CA ARG A 61 -14.62 -18.07 -30.89
C ARG A 61 -16.03 -18.42 -30.37
N VAL A 62 -16.73 -17.32 -30.10
CA VAL A 62 -18.18 -17.04 -30.25
C VAL A 62 -19.15 -17.65 -29.24
N LYS A 63 -19.80 -16.77 -28.47
CA LYS A 63 -21.24 -16.48 -28.59
C LYS A 63 -21.62 -15.20 -27.83
N MET A 64 -21.71 -14.10 -28.58
CA MET A 64 -22.63 -13.01 -28.25
C MET A 64 -24.05 -13.58 -28.22
N ALA A 65 -24.79 -13.31 -27.16
CA ALA A 65 -26.24 -13.43 -27.15
C ALA A 65 -26.82 -12.09 -26.68
N MET A 66 -27.06 -11.22 -27.65
CA MET A 66 -28.07 -10.17 -27.54
C MET A 66 -29.43 -10.84 -27.29
N ARG A 67 -30.14 -10.39 -26.26
CA ARG A 67 -31.61 -10.41 -26.25
C ARG A 67 -32.12 -9.07 -25.77
N ALA A 68 -32.37 -8.21 -26.76
CA ALA A 68 -33.30 -7.11 -26.64
C ALA A 68 -34.72 -7.68 -26.46
N ALA A 69 -35.43 -7.19 -25.45
CA ALA A 69 -36.88 -7.34 -25.34
C ALA A 69 -37.47 -5.93 -25.20
N VAL A 70 -37.85 -5.34 -26.34
CA VAL A 70 -38.68 -4.14 -26.40
C VAL A 70 -39.85 -4.44 -27.33
N ARG A 71 -41.02 -3.97 -26.88
CA ARG A 71 -42.35 -3.92 -27.51
C ARG A 71 -43.32 -5.02 -27.08
N CYS A 72 -44.27 -4.62 -26.23
CA CYS A 72 -45.67 -4.79 -26.58
C CYS A 72 -46.42 -3.48 -26.30
N LEU A 73 -47.09 -3.01 -27.33
CA LEU A 73 -48.02 -1.89 -27.35
C LEU A 73 -49.34 -2.36 -26.73
N SER A 74 -49.93 -1.55 -25.85
CA SER A 74 -51.34 -1.63 -25.51
C SER A 74 -51.96 -0.27 -25.75
N ALA A 75 -52.88 -0.25 -26.72
CA ALA A 75 -53.65 0.90 -27.12
C ALA A 75 -54.82 1.19 -26.16
N ALA A 76 -55.28 2.43 -26.26
CA ALA A 76 -56.63 2.93 -25.98
C ALA A 76 -57.10 2.99 -24.53
N ASN A 77 -57.43 4.21 -24.07
CA ASN A 77 -58.82 4.64 -24.12
C ASN A 77 -58.98 6.16 -23.98
N PHE A 78 -59.81 6.67 -24.90
CA PHE A 78 -60.33 8.01 -25.00
C PHE A 78 -61.28 8.29 -23.83
N SER A 79 -61.14 9.41 -23.15
CA SER A 79 -62.29 10.08 -22.53
C SER A 79 -62.05 11.57 -22.37
N SER A 80 -62.75 12.29 -23.22
CA SER A 80 -63.10 13.69 -23.11
C SER A 80 -63.67 14.06 -21.74
N ARG A 81 -63.22 15.19 -21.18
CA ARG A 81 -64.05 16.20 -20.48
C ARG A 81 -63.20 17.41 -20.10
N LEU A 82 -63.38 18.50 -20.83
CA LEU A 82 -63.29 19.85 -20.27
C LEU A 82 -64.57 20.11 -19.47
N PRO A 83 -64.53 20.90 -18.39
CA PRO A 83 -64.93 22.31 -18.53
C PRO A 83 -64.12 23.24 -17.59
N GLN A 84 -63.69 24.42 -18.08
CA GLN A 84 -64.33 25.74 -17.96
C GLN A 84 -63.71 26.61 -16.88
N LEU A 85 -63.44 27.85 -17.31
CA LEU A 85 -62.87 28.96 -16.58
C LEU A 85 -63.84 29.48 -15.52
N SER A 86 -63.31 29.99 -14.41
CA SER A 86 -63.94 31.08 -13.68
C SER A 86 -62.87 31.98 -13.06
N SER A 87 -63.15 33.26 -13.22
CA SER A 87 -62.27 34.41 -13.03
C SER A 87 -62.34 34.93 -11.60
N ALA A 88 -61.28 35.67 -11.27
CA ALA A 88 -61.25 36.86 -10.41
C ALA A 88 -60.70 36.72 -8.99
N ALA A 89 -59.62 37.49 -8.82
CA ALA A 89 -59.28 38.30 -7.66
C ALA A 89 -58.77 37.56 -6.40
N GLN A 90 -57.50 37.80 -6.06
CA GLN A 90 -57.19 38.96 -5.22
C GLN A 90 -55.68 39.23 -5.17
N LEU A 91 -55.35 40.51 -5.26
CA LEU A 91 -54.03 41.06 -5.08
C LEU A 91 -53.61 40.90 -3.61
N SER A 92 -52.45 40.33 -3.36
CA SER A 92 -51.64 40.72 -2.21
C SER A 92 -50.24 41.08 -2.66
N ALA A 93 -50.00 42.38 -2.57
CA ALA A 93 -48.72 43.00 -2.70
C ALA A 93 -47.74 42.44 -1.66
N THR A 94 -46.46 42.67 -1.96
CA THR A 94 -45.34 42.74 -1.03
C THR A 94 -44.89 41.42 -0.39
N ARG A 95 -43.78 40.88 -0.92
CA ARG A 95 -42.47 40.98 -0.25
C ARG A 95 -41.35 40.63 -1.23
N LEU A 96 -40.55 41.64 -1.55
CA LEU A 96 -39.19 41.50 -2.04
C LEU A 96 -38.41 40.65 -1.04
N LEU A 97 -38.06 39.42 -1.41
CA LEU A 97 -36.95 38.69 -0.79
C LEU A 97 -36.17 38.02 -1.91
N TRP A 98 -35.16 38.76 -2.35
CA TRP A 98 -33.82 38.26 -2.63
C TRP A 98 -33.76 36.84 -3.18
N ARG A 99 -33.61 36.74 -4.51
CA ARG A 99 -33.09 35.54 -5.17
C ARG A 99 -31.67 35.31 -4.66
N SER A 100 -31.55 34.60 -3.55
CA SER A 100 -30.28 34.09 -3.07
C SER A 100 -29.72 33.19 -4.16
N GLY A 101 -28.63 33.64 -4.79
CA GLY A 101 -27.85 32.81 -5.67
C GLY A 101 -27.44 31.58 -4.87
N SER A 102 -27.97 30.42 -5.25
CA SER A 102 -27.50 29.14 -4.72
C SER A 102 -26.02 29.04 -5.11
N PRO A 103 -25.07 29.04 -4.15
CA PRO A 103 -23.69 28.80 -4.49
C PRO A 103 -23.62 27.38 -5.04
N ARG A 104 -23.24 27.25 -6.31
CA ARG A 104 -22.86 25.95 -6.86
C ARG A 104 -21.58 25.57 -6.15
N THR A 105 -21.67 24.68 -5.17
CA THR A 105 -20.51 24.01 -4.60
C THR A 105 -19.92 23.16 -5.72
N LEU A 106 -18.82 23.63 -6.31
CA LEU A 106 -17.96 22.79 -7.13
C LEU A 106 -17.36 21.77 -6.18
N SER A 107 -18.00 20.62 -6.06
CA SER A 107 -17.38 19.45 -5.46
C SER A 107 -16.25 19.06 -6.42
N SER A 108 -15.05 19.54 -6.11
CA SER A 108 -13.82 19.08 -6.76
C SER A 108 -13.64 17.64 -6.36
N THR A 109 -14.20 16.72 -7.16
CA THR A 109 -13.81 15.32 -7.10
C THR A 109 -12.35 15.28 -7.52
N SER A 110 -11.44 15.34 -6.55
CA SER A 110 -10.02 15.06 -6.75
C SER A 110 -9.95 13.70 -7.43
N ALA A 111 -9.69 13.70 -8.74
CA ALA A 111 -9.39 12.49 -9.46
C ALA A 111 -8.05 12.01 -8.92
N LEU A 112 -8.09 11.11 -7.95
CA LEU A 112 -6.89 10.51 -7.39
C LEU A 112 -6.09 9.90 -8.55
N SER A 113 -4.85 10.37 -8.68
CA SER A 113 -3.99 10.10 -9.82
C SER A 113 -3.55 8.64 -9.84
N THR A 114 -3.74 7.98 -10.99
CA THR A 114 -3.26 6.62 -11.28
C THR A 114 -1.74 6.55 -11.53
N ALA A 115 -1.07 7.70 -11.65
CA ALA A 115 0.38 7.77 -11.84
C ALA A 115 1.13 7.54 -10.53
N LEU A 116 2.31 6.92 -10.63
CA LEU A 116 3.22 6.71 -9.50
C LEU A 116 3.70 8.04 -8.92
N LYS A 117 3.75 8.07 -7.59
CA LYS A 117 4.37 9.10 -6.78
C LYS A 117 5.48 8.49 -5.94
N PHE A 118 6.52 9.26 -5.64
CA PHE A 118 7.74 8.77 -4.99
C PHE A 118 8.14 9.61 -3.78
N THR A 119 8.70 8.95 -2.78
CA THR A 119 9.36 9.56 -1.63
C THR A 119 10.86 9.76 -1.89
N ASP A 120 11.52 10.54 -1.05
CA ASP A 120 12.99 10.65 -1.01
C ASP A 120 13.67 9.40 -0.43
N LYS A 121 12.89 8.52 0.23
CA LYS A 121 13.29 7.22 0.76
C LYS A 121 13.15 6.07 -0.24
N HIS A 122 12.80 6.39 -1.50
CA HIS A 122 12.69 5.46 -2.62
C HIS A 122 11.50 4.47 -2.55
N GLU A 123 10.48 4.76 -1.75
CA GLU A 123 9.17 4.14 -1.88
C GLU A 123 8.36 4.81 -3.00
N TRP A 124 7.43 4.03 -3.57
CA TRP A 124 6.42 4.52 -4.48
C TRP A 124 5.02 4.29 -3.94
N VAL A 125 4.08 5.14 -4.33
CA VAL A 125 2.64 4.96 -4.12
C VAL A 125 1.87 5.16 -5.42
N GLN A 126 0.95 4.25 -5.72
CA GLN A 126 -0.03 4.37 -6.79
C GLN A 126 -1.43 4.46 -6.20
N VAL A 127 -2.23 5.45 -6.58
CA VAL A 127 -3.57 5.64 -6.02
C VAL A 127 -4.65 5.25 -7.03
N GLU A 128 -5.47 4.28 -6.65
CA GLU A 128 -6.63 3.84 -7.43
C GLU A 128 -7.85 3.74 -6.53
N GLY A 129 -8.93 4.46 -6.88
CA GLY A 129 -10.20 4.37 -6.15
C GLY A 129 -10.13 4.73 -4.66
N GLY A 130 -9.17 5.55 -4.22
CA GLY A 130 -8.99 5.91 -2.81
C GLY A 130 -8.02 5.01 -2.03
N ILE A 131 -7.47 3.99 -2.68
CA ILE A 131 -6.50 3.07 -2.08
C ILE A 131 -5.12 3.35 -2.66
N GLY A 132 -4.16 3.58 -1.78
CA GLY A 132 -2.74 3.70 -2.13
C GLY A 132 -2.07 2.32 -2.08
N THR A 133 -1.56 1.84 -3.20
CA THR A 133 -0.67 0.67 -3.25
C THR A 133 0.76 1.16 -3.10
N VAL A 134 1.52 0.59 -2.18
CA VAL A 134 2.87 1.04 -1.81
C VAL A 134 3.90 -0.05 -2.11
N GLY A 135 5.07 0.34 -2.60
CA GLY A 135 6.23 -0.54 -2.77
C GLY A 135 7.54 0.22 -2.80
N ILE A 136 8.65 -0.44 -3.13
CA ILE A 136 9.97 0.21 -3.31
C ILE A 136 10.34 0.31 -4.78
N SER A 137 11.17 1.29 -5.13
CA SER A 137 11.59 1.53 -6.53
C SER A 137 12.63 0.51 -7.02
N SER A 138 12.87 0.49 -8.35
CA SER A 138 13.97 -0.32 -8.92
C SER A 138 15.33 0.06 -8.35
N TYR A 139 15.56 1.36 -8.10
CA TYR A 139 16.80 1.85 -7.50
C TYR A 139 16.99 1.27 -6.09
N ALA A 140 15.94 1.27 -5.27
CA ALA A 140 16.00 0.73 -3.91
C ALA A 140 16.28 -0.78 -3.89
N GLN A 141 15.60 -1.57 -4.72
CA GLN A 141 15.81 -3.02 -4.74
C GLN A 141 17.20 -3.38 -5.29
N GLU A 142 17.73 -2.61 -6.24
CA GLU A 142 19.10 -2.78 -6.73
C GLU A 142 20.14 -2.49 -5.64
N ALA A 143 19.93 -1.44 -4.85
CA ALA A 143 20.79 -1.07 -3.74
C ALA A 143 20.78 -2.12 -2.61
N LEU A 144 19.61 -2.70 -2.30
CA LEU A 144 19.47 -3.81 -1.35
C LEU A 144 20.13 -5.10 -1.89
N GLY A 145 19.95 -5.39 -3.18
CA GLY A 145 20.24 -6.70 -3.75
C GLY A 145 19.16 -7.73 -3.42
N ASP A 146 19.51 -9.01 -3.45
CA ASP A 146 18.56 -10.11 -3.32
C ASP A 146 17.85 -10.08 -1.96
N VAL A 147 16.56 -9.75 -1.97
CA VAL A 147 15.70 -9.68 -0.79
C VAL A 147 15.39 -11.09 -0.31
N VAL A 148 15.61 -11.33 0.98
CA VAL A 148 15.41 -12.63 1.64
C VAL A 148 14.31 -12.60 2.69
N TYR A 149 13.91 -11.42 3.14
CA TYR A 149 12.84 -11.25 4.13
C TYR A 149 12.11 -9.92 3.96
N CYS A 150 10.80 -9.94 4.20
CA CYS A 150 9.93 -8.77 4.19
C CYS A 150 9.14 -8.71 5.50
N GLY A 151 9.51 -7.78 6.39
CA GLY A 151 8.75 -7.44 7.58
C GLY A 151 7.66 -6.42 7.23
N LEU A 152 6.41 -6.87 7.17
CA LEU A 152 5.24 -6.06 6.84
C LEU A 152 4.33 -5.86 8.07
N PRO A 153 3.54 -4.77 8.12
CA PRO A 153 2.68 -4.43 9.23
C PRO A 153 1.45 -5.34 9.26
N GLU A 154 0.64 -5.22 10.31
CA GLU A 154 -0.66 -5.89 10.36
C GLU A 154 -1.73 -5.09 9.60
N VAL A 155 -2.67 -5.80 8.97
CA VAL A 155 -3.86 -5.17 8.39
C VAL A 155 -4.67 -4.52 9.53
N GLY A 156 -5.10 -3.28 9.32
CA GLY A 156 -5.76 -2.43 10.31
C GLY A 156 -4.81 -1.53 11.09
N GLN A 157 -3.50 -1.64 10.92
CA GLN A 157 -2.54 -0.71 11.51
C GLN A 157 -2.72 0.69 10.90
N ARG A 158 -2.78 1.70 11.75
CA ARG A 158 -2.74 3.10 11.35
C ARG A 158 -1.31 3.58 11.25
N LEU A 159 -1.02 4.34 10.20
CA LEU A 159 0.29 4.89 9.88
C LEU A 159 0.15 6.39 9.61
N GLU A 160 1.07 7.18 10.15
CA GLU A 160 1.30 8.57 9.76
C GLU A 160 2.30 8.66 8.59
N GLN A 161 2.25 9.75 7.83
CA GLN A 161 3.26 10.00 6.80
C GLN A 161 4.67 10.00 7.40
N MET A 162 5.61 9.32 6.75
CA MET A 162 6.97 9.06 7.21
C MET A 162 7.08 8.24 8.51
N GLU A 163 6.02 7.56 8.94
CA GLU A 163 6.10 6.56 10.00
C GLU A 163 6.71 5.26 9.46
N GLU A 164 7.58 4.63 10.24
CA GLU A 164 8.13 3.31 9.93
C GLU A 164 7.01 2.26 10.05
N PHE A 165 6.81 1.45 9.00
CA PHE A 165 5.80 0.39 8.99
C PHE A 165 6.37 -1.02 8.85
N GLY A 166 7.66 -1.14 8.55
CA GLY A 166 8.26 -2.43 8.24
C GLY A 166 9.72 -2.32 7.83
N ALA A 167 10.27 -3.44 7.35
CA ALA A 167 11.64 -3.51 6.87
C ALA A 167 11.81 -4.57 5.78
N LEU A 168 12.75 -4.33 4.85
CA LEU A 168 13.24 -5.33 3.90
C LEU A 168 14.66 -5.73 4.29
N GLU A 169 14.93 -7.03 4.29
CA GLU A 169 16.26 -7.56 4.54
C GLU A 169 16.77 -8.35 3.33
N SER A 170 18.05 -8.16 3.05
CA SER A 170 18.82 -8.89 2.05
C SER A 170 20.05 -9.50 2.72
N VAL A 171 20.84 -10.26 1.96
CA VAL A 171 22.15 -10.76 2.44
C VAL A 171 23.18 -9.62 2.59
N LYS A 172 22.92 -8.44 1.99
CA LYS A 172 23.88 -7.32 1.96
C LYS A 172 23.55 -6.21 2.94
N ALA A 173 22.25 -5.95 3.14
CA ALA A 173 21.73 -4.80 3.87
C ALA A 173 20.32 -5.06 4.39
N ALA A 174 19.90 -4.24 5.34
CA ALA A 174 18.50 -4.09 5.75
C ALA A 174 18.09 -2.62 5.53
N SER A 175 16.85 -2.39 5.11
CA SER A 175 16.26 -1.06 5.00
C SER A 175 14.91 -1.04 5.70
N GLU A 176 14.72 -0.04 6.55
CA GLU A 176 13.41 0.34 7.09
C GLU A 176 12.52 0.84 5.94
N LEU A 177 11.22 0.69 6.11
CA LEU A 177 10.18 1.11 5.17
C LEU A 177 9.32 2.20 5.80
N TYR A 178 9.14 3.31 5.10
CA TYR A 178 8.40 4.46 5.60
C TYR A 178 7.11 4.70 4.82
N SER A 179 6.02 5.03 5.54
CA SER A 179 4.72 5.23 4.91
C SER A 179 4.72 6.51 4.08
N PRO A 180 4.35 6.49 2.80
CA PRO A 180 4.32 7.69 1.97
C PRO A 180 3.17 8.64 2.33
N LEU A 181 2.14 8.13 3.02
CA LEU A 181 0.89 8.83 3.33
C LEU A 181 0.38 8.44 4.73
N THR A 182 -0.48 9.28 5.31
CA THR A 182 -1.27 8.99 6.50
C THR A 182 -2.50 8.15 6.13
N GLY A 183 -2.71 7.02 6.81
CA GLY A 183 -3.88 6.17 6.60
C GLY A 183 -3.87 4.85 7.38
N GLU A 184 -4.69 3.90 6.95
CA GLU A 184 -4.83 2.57 7.56
C GLU A 184 -4.48 1.48 6.55
N VAL A 185 -3.67 0.51 6.97
CA VAL A 185 -3.31 -0.66 6.16
C VAL A 185 -4.54 -1.52 5.90
N THR A 186 -4.89 -1.70 4.64
CA THR A 186 -6.05 -2.49 4.18
C THR A 186 -5.68 -3.88 3.68
N GLU A 187 -4.46 -4.05 3.15
CA GLU A 187 -3.98 -5.29 2.59
C GLU A 187 -2.45 -5.35 2.69
N ILE A 188 -1.90 -6.55 2.84
CA ILE A 188 -0.46 -6.81 2.75
C ILE A 188 -0.21 -7.87 1.69
N ASN A 189 0.95 -7.83 1.04
CA ASN A 189 1.30 -8.84 0.05
C ASN A 189 1.81 -10.12 0.73
N THR A 190 0.89 -11.04 0.99
CA THR A 190 1.20 -12.31 1.66
C THR A 190 2.10 -13.22 0.84
N GLU A 191 2.21 -13.02 -0.48
CA GLU A 191 3.09 -13.83 -1.35
C GLU A 191 4.58 -13.62 -1.02
N LEU A 192 4.94 -12.45 -0.45
CA LEU A 192 6.32 -12.12 -0.10
C LEU A 192 6.88 -12.96 1.06
N ALA A 193 6.04 -13.61 1.85
CA ALA A 193 6.48 -14.54 2.89
C ALA A 193 7.16 -15.79 2.30
N GLU A 194 6.69 -16.25 1.15
CA GLU A 194 7.25 -17.41 0.44
C GLU A 194 8.20 -17.00 -0.69
N ASN A 195 7.95 -15.84 -1.32
CA ASN A 195 8.66 -15.35 -2.50
C ASN A 195 9.15 -13.90 -2.32
N PRO A 196 10.04 -13.60 -1.37
CA PRO A 196 10.54 -12.23 -1.13
C PRO A 196 11.24 -11.63 -2.36
N GLY A 197 11.84 -12.47 -3.21
CA GLY A 197 12.48 -12.04 -4.46
C GLY A 197 11.53 -11.45 -5.52
N LEU A 198 10.21 -11.46 -5.31
CA LEU A 198 9.28 -10.69 -6.14
C LEU A 198 9.57 -9.18 -6.08
N VAL A 199 10.06 -8.69 -4.93
CA VAL A 199 10.51 -7.30 -4.77
C VAL A 199 11.61 -6.97 -5.77
N ASN A 200 12.56 -7.89 -6.03
CA ASN A 200 13.62 -7.67 -7.01
C ASN A 200 13.13 -7.83 -8.46
N LYS A 201 12.22 -8.78 -8.72
CA LYS A 201 11.82 -9.15 -10.09
C LYS A 201 10.75 -8.22 -10.68
N ASP A 202 9.86 -7.70 -9.84
CA ASP A 202 8.67 -6.99 -10.28
C ASP A 202 8.19 -5.94 -9.25
N CYS A 203 9.11 -5.08 -8.81
CA CYS A 203 8.89 -4.09 -7.75
C CYS A 203 7.70 -3.14 -7.94
N TYR A 204 7.24 -2.93 -9.19
CA TYR A 204 6.12 -2.04 -9.54
C TYR A 204 4.81 -2.77 -9.83
N ALA A 205 4.80 -4.11 -9.84
CA ALA A 205 3.57 -4.90 -9.97
C ALA A 205 3.51 -5.97 -8.88
N GLN A 206 4.02 -7.19 -9.09
CA GLN A 206 3.87 -8.28 -8.11
C GLN A 206 4.63 -8.05 -6.78
N GLY A 207 5.62 -7.17 -6.77
CA GLY A 207 6.44 -6.82 -5.61
C GLY A 207 5.89 -5.69 -4.73
N TRP A 208 4.61 -5.32 -4.87
CA TRP A 208 3.97 -4.36 -3.95
C TRP A 208 4.01 -4.89 -2.50
N LEU A 209 4.04 -3.99 -1.52
CA LEU A 209 4.24 -4.33 -0.10
C LEU A 209 2.93 -4.28 0.67
N ILE A 210 2.27 -3.11 0.65
CA ILE A 210 1.01 -2.87 1.36
C ILE A 210 0.03 -2.11 0.47
N LYS A 211 -1.26 -2.19 0.81
CA LYS A 211 -2.28 -1.24 0.36
C LYS A 211 -2.87 -0.54 1.56
N MET A 212 -3.13 0.75 1.44
CA MET A 212 -3.67 1.56 2.53
C MET A 212 -4.75 2.53 2.08
N THR A 213 -5.61 2.93 3.01
CA THR A 213 -6.48 4.09 2.81
C THR A 213 -5.65 5.37 2.83
N ILE A 214 -6.22 6.47 2.33
CA ILE A 214 -5.59 7.78 2.33
C ILE A 214 -6.47 8.73 3.13
N GLU A 215 -6.00 9.14 4.30
CA GLU A 215 -6.75 10.04 5.19
C GLU A 215 -6.49 11.52 4.86
N LYS A 216 -5.29 11.86 4.35
CA LYS A 216 -4.87 13.23 4.01
C LYS A 216 -4.40 13.32 2.55
N PRO A 217 -5.32 13.49 1.58
CA PRO A 217 -4.97 13.51 0.16
C PRO A 217 -3.96 14.60 -0.25
N GLU A 218 -3.86 15.69 0.51
CA GLU A 218 -2.90 16.77 0.31
C GLU A 218 -1.44 16.31 0.41
N GLU A 219 -1.15 15.22 1.13
CA GLU A 219 0.20 14.67 1.27
C GLU A 219 0.73 14.16 -0.09
N LEU A 220 -0.13 13.76 -1.02
CA LEU A 220 0.26 13.36 -2.39
C LEU A 220 0.93 14.50 -3.18
N GLU A 221 0.61 15.75 -2.87
CA GLU A 221 1.19 16.92 -3.55
C GLU A 221 2.66 17.15 -3.14
N SER A 222 3.04 16.66 -1.96
CA SER A 222 4.43 16.71 -1.48
C SER A 222 5.34 15.67 -2.13
N LEU A 223 4.76 14.61 -2.70
CA LEU A 223 5.50 13.52 -3.30
C LEU A 223 5.96 13.84 -4.74
N MET A 224 7.14 13.32 -5.07
CA MET A 224 7.72 13.48 -6.40
C MET A 224 6.89 12.71 -7.44
N ASP A 225 6.74 13.28 -8.63
CA ASP A 225 6.33 12.50 -9.79
C ASP A 225 7.54 11.74 -10.38
N GLN A 226 7.29 10.90 -11.39
CA GLN A 226 8.35 10.14 -12.05
C GLN A 226 9.51 11.02 -12.53
N ALA A 227 9.20 12.15 -13.17
CA ALA A 227 10.22 13.05 -13.73
C ALA A 227 11.05 13.73 -12.63
N GLY A 228 10.44 14.05 -11.49
CA GLY A 228 11.13 14.54 -10.30
C GLY A 228 12.04 13.47 -9.70
N TYR A 229 11.54 12.25 -9.56
CA TYR A 229 12.28 11.13 -9.01
C TYR A 229 13.49 10.72 -9.88
N ASP A 230 13.33 10.71 -11.20
CA ASP A 230 14.44 10.43 -12.13
C ASP A 230 15.57 11.46 -12.01
N LYS A 231 15.23 12.74 -11.77
CA LYS A 231 16.23 13.79 -11.52
C LYS A 231 16.90 13.62 -10.16
N PHE A 232 16.12 13.24 -9.14
CA PHE A 232 16.62 12.97 -7.80
C PHE A 232 17.66 11.83 -7.83
N ILE A 233 17.34 10.68 -8.45
CA ILE A 233 18.29 9.57 -8.59
C ILE A 233 19.56 10.00 -9.31
N LYS A 234 19.44 10.69 -10.45
CA LYS A 234 20.62 11.17 -11.20
C LYS A 234 21.53 12.06 -10.34
N SER A 235 20.95 12.89 -9.48
CA SER A 235 21.74 13.74 -8.57
C SER A 235 22.46 12.99 -7.45
N LEU A 236 22.09 11.72 -7.18
CA LEU A 236 22.79 10.87 -6.21
C LEU A 236 23.97 10.11 -6.82
N GLU A 237 24.02 10.01 -8.16
CA GLU A 237 25.09 9.31 -8.90
C GLU A 237 26.26 10.23 -9.31
N GLU A 238 26.07 11.55 -9.18
CA GLU A 238 27.07 12.60 -9.49
C GLU A 238 27.91 12.99 -8.27
#